data_AF-X5X1A5-F1
#
_entry.id   AF-X5X1A5-F1
#
_cell.length_a   1.000
_cell.length_b   1.000
_cell.length_c   1.000
_cell.angle_alpha   90.00
_cell.angle_beta   90.00
_cell.angle_gamma   90.00
#
_symmetry.space_group_name_H-M   'P 1'
#
loop_
_entity.id
_entity.type
_entity.pdbx_description
1 polymer ?
#
loop_
_entity_poly.entity_id
_entity_poly.type
_entity_poly.pdbx_seq_one_letter_code
_entity_poly.pdbx_strand_id
1 'polypeptide(L)'
;MLGTIRAFWNDQRGLAMLFAAIMVPVLVGFALLAIDMSRANSLHNDMQKGADAFALAAAAELDGNTDAITRANRARDNLLKTNATKFSTADYHKLVPADLTVTYLSGIPASDSIGLNAAGVDENGVNWSTTDPKVARFAEVTVNSTAFATIFPASFVGSNDTMNLQTQAVAGFNNALCQFTPMFICNPYTSIGALQTAVSGTTKPMIWLKEQTGGSSAQYGPGNYGFLSSPQGDKSTETLTEMFAVTSPPACYSQNGVKTRPGNIPPVNAGINTRFDIYDNGGPYKTDPTLNPPAPNVRKGMVVKNAGKSNCSYDAPNSGQANNYKALPRDNCFTSGSCSQAGVLGDGSWDFAGYWTVNHGNASTAGVITSCGANPSRYCVYKFETANPTLKSGQEATAPQCNTTTQGADRRLLYVAIIDCVANTVQGGGQTLPVQAFASVFVTEPAGGAPNADIYGEIEDISTVVGQNTLKKLQRNEAQLYR
;
A
#
# COMPACT_ATOMS: atom_id res chain seq x y z
N MET A 1 -57.06 81.36 -15.38
CA MET A 1 -55.78 81.24 -14.64
C MET A 1 -55.87 80.45 -13.33
N LEU A 2 -56.97 80.51 -12.55
CA LEU A 2 -57.10 79.73 -11.30
C LEU A 2 -57.29 78.20 -11.50
N GLY A 3 -57.89 77.77 -12.62
CA GLY A 3 -58.10 76.34 -12.91
C GLY A 3 -56.83 75.56 -13.26
N THR A 4 -55.88 76.19 -13.96
CA THR A 4 -54.60 75.59 -14.34
C THR A 4 -53.64 75.44 -13.15
N ILE A 5 -53.70 76.37 -12.20
CA ILE A 5 -52.90 76.30 -10.95
C ILE A 5 -53.45 75.20 -10.02
N ARG A 6 -54.78 75.04 -9.92
CA ARG A 6 -55.38 73.89 -9.19
C ARG A 6 -55.08 72.54 -9.84
N ALA A 7 -54.97 72.48 -11.17
CA ALA A 7 -54.60 71.25 -11.88
C ALA A 7 -53.16 70.81 -11.57
N PHE A 8 -52.22 71.76 -11.43
CA PHE A 8 -50.84 71.48 -11.03
C PHE A 8 -50.72 71.07 -9.55
N TRP A 9 -51.54 71.65 -8.68
CA TRP A 9 -51.53 71.35 -7.24
C TRP A 9 -52.12 69.97 -6.90
N ASN A 10 -53.01 69.45 -7.75
CA ASN A 10 -53.55 68.09 -7.67
C ASN A 10 -52.80 67.08 -8.57
N ASP A 11 -51.69 67.48 -9.22
CA ASP A 11 -50.94 66.60 -10.11
C ASP A 11 -50.01 65.67 -9.33
N GLN A 12 -50.53 64.49 -8.98
CA GLN A 12 -49.78 63.41 -8.32
C GLN A 12 -48.95 62.57 -9.30
N ARG A 13 -48.96 62.86 -10.61
CA ARG A 13 -48.28 62.03 -11.64
C ARG A 13 -46.75 62.08 -11.55
N GLY A 14 -46.19 63.09 -10.88
CA GLY A 14 -44.73 63.25 -10.70
C GLY A 14 -44.12 62.51 -9.51
N LEU A 15 -44.92 62.10 -8.51
CA LEU A 15 -44.41 61.42 -7.31
C LEU A 15 -43.82 60.04 -7.67
N ALA A 16 -44.46 59.33 -8.60
CA ALA A 16 -43.97 58.05 -9.12
C ALA A 16 -42.62 58.19 -9.83
N MET A 17 -42.36 59.32 -10.50
CA MET A 17 -41.07 59.59 -11.17
C MET A 17 -39.94 59.80 -10.16
N LEU A 18 -40.21 60.44 -9.01
CA LEU A 18 -39.21 60.61 -7.95
C LEU A 18 -38.83 59.25 -7.33
N PHE A 19 -39.83 58.41 -7.04
CA PHE A 19 -39.57 57.05 -6.55
C PHE A 19 -38.83 56.20 -7.60
N ALA A 20 -39.21 56.29 -8.87
CA ALA A 20 -38.51 55.58 -9.94
C ALA A 20 -37.05 56.04 -10.11
N ALA A 21 -36.80 57.35 -10.03
CA ALA A 21 -35.45 57.92 -10.16
C ALA A 21 -34.49 57.45 -9.07
N ILE A 22 -35.00 57.12 -7.87
CA ILE A 22 -34.19 56.59 -6.75
C ILE A 22 -34.14 55.06 -6.80
N MET A 23 -35.28 54.40 -7.01
CA MET A 23 -35.37 52.93 -6.92
C MET A 23 -34.70 52.23 -8.10
N VAL A 24 -34.76 52.77 -9.31
CA VAL A 24 -34.15 52.12 -10.48
C VAL A 24 -32.62 51.99 -10.32
N PRO A 25 -31.85 53.05 -9.98
CA PRO A 25 -30.42 52.90 -9.71
C PRO A 25 -30.10 51.95 -8.56
N VAL A 26 -30.89 51.96 -7.49
CA VAL A 26 -30.71 51.05 -6.34
C VAL A 26 -30.92 49.60 -6.74
N LEU A 27 -31.99 49.29 -7.46
CA LEU A 27 -32.27 47.95 -7.96
C LEU A 27 -31.22 47.47 -8.95
N VAL A 28 -30.76 48.34 -9.86
CA VAL A 28 -29.65 48.02 -10.78
C VAL A 28 -28.36 47.77 -10.00
N GLY A 29 -28.04 48.58 -9.00
CA GLY A 29 -26.87 48.39 -8.14
C GLY A 29 -26.88 47.03 -7.42
N PHE A 30 -28.01 46.64 -6.82
CA PHE A 30 -28.17 45.33 -6.21
C PHE A 30 -28.09 44.18 -7.23
N ALA A 31 -28.63 44.36 -8.43
CA ALA A 31 -28.53 43.36 -9.49
C ALA A 31 -27.07 43.14 -9.91
N LEU A 32 -26.28 44.20 -10.06
CA LEU A 32 -24.85 44.10 -10.39
C LEU A 32 -24.05 43.41 -9.27
N LEU A 33 -24.32 43.77 -8.01
CA LEU A 33 -23.69 43.13 -6.85
C LEU A 33 -24.00 41.62 -6.80
N ALA A 34 -25.26 41.24 -7.06
CA ALA A 34 -25.67 39.84 -7.10
C ALA A 34 -24.99 39.07 -8.24
N ILE A 35 -24.81 39.69 -9.41
CA ILE A 35 -24.08 39.10 -10.55
C ILE A 35 -22.61 38.87 -10.18
N ASP A 36 -21.96 39.85 -9.56
CA ASP A 36 -20.55 39.70 -9.16
C ASP A 36 -20.36 38.63 -8.10
N MET A 37 -21.23 38.58 -7.08
CA MET A 37 -21.19 37.53 -6.07
C MET A 37 -21.41 36.14 -6.71
N SER A 38 -22.31 36.04 -7.69
CA SER A 38 -22.53 34.79 -8.44
C SER A 38 -21.28 34.38 -9.22
N ARG A 39 -20.67 35.30 -9.97
CA ARG A 39 -19.46 35.04 -10.75
C ARG A 39 -18.28 34.67 -9.85
N ALA A 40 -18.10 35.38 -8.74
CA ALA A 40 -17.04 35.13 -7.77
C ALA A 40 -17.19 33.77 -7.10
N ASN A 41 -18.42 33.39 -6.70
CA ASN A 41 -18.68 32.08 -6.13
C ASN A 41 -18.46 30.95 -7.15
N SER A 42 -18.86 31.15 -8.41
CA SER A 42 -18.54 30.20 -9.49
C SER A 42 -17.03 30.05 -9.69
N LEU A 43 -16.29 31.16 -9.74
CA LEU A 43 -14.83 31.15 -9.87
C LEU A 43 -14.16 30.46 -8.66
N HIS A 44 -14.59 30.77 -7.44
CA HIS A 44 -14.07 30.12 -6.24
C HIS A 44 -14.28 28.61 -6.26
N ASN A 45 -15.47 28.14 -6.67
CA ASN A 45 -15.73 26.70 -6.81
C ASN A 45 -14.84 26.03 -7.86
N ASP A 46 -14.59 26.69 -8.99
CA ASP A 46 -13.71 26.16 -10.04
C ASP A 46 -12.23 26.18 -9.61
N MET A 47 -11.80 27.23 -8.90
CA MET A 47 -10.47 27.31 -8.28
C MET A 47 -10.28 26.24 -7.20
N GLN A 48 -11.32 25.93 -6.41
CA GLN A 48 -11.25 24.89 -5.39
C GLN A 48 -11.13 23.51 -6.03
N LYS A 49 -11.91 23.22 -7.07
CA LYS A 49 -11.77 21.96 -7.84
C LYS A 49 -10.38 21.84 -8.47
N GLY A 50 -9.83 22.96 -8.98
CA GLY A 50 -8.46 23.01 -9.49
C GLY A 50 -7.43 22.68 -8.41
N ALA A 51 -7.48 23.38 -7.27
CA ALA A 51 -6.60 23.14 -6.13
C ALA A 51 -6.68 21.68 -5.65
N ASP A 52 -7.90 21.15 -5.49
CA ASP A 52 -8.16 19.76 -5.11
C ASP A 52 -7.52 18.78 -6.10
N ALA A 53 -7.66 19.00 -7.41
CA ALA A 53 -7.07 18.15 -8.44
C ALA A 53 -5.53 18.21 -8.46
N PHE A 54 -4.94 19.40 -8.31
CA PHE A 54 -3.49 19.55 -8.21
C PHE A 54 -2.94 18.89 -6.94
N ALA A 55 -3.62 19.07 -5.80
CA ALA A 55 -3.23 18.45 -4.54
C ALA A 55 -3.28 16.93 -4.65
N LEU A 56 -4.38 16.35 -5.17
CA LEU A 56 -4.51 14.91 -5.38
C LEU A 56 -3.44 14.36 -6.32
N ALA A 57 -3.15 15.04 -7.42
CA ALA A 57 -2.13 14.61 -8.38
C ALA A 57 -0.71 14.68 -7.79
N ALA A 58 -0.41 15.72 -7.00
CA ALA A 58 0.86 15.84 -6.32
C ALA A 58 0.99 14.79 -5.21
N ALA A 59 -0.06 14.59 -4.41
CA ALA A 59 -0.09 13.60 -3.34
C ALA A 59 0.07 12.17 -3.87
N ALA A 60 -0.58 11.81 -4.99
CA ALA A 60 -0.50 10.47 -5.58
C ALA A 60 0.94 10.00 -5.90
N GLU A 61 1.90 10.92 -6.01
CA GLU A 61 3.30 10.63 -6.26
C GLU A 61 4.15 10.50 -4.98
N LEU A 62 3.59 10.80 -3.79
CA LEU A 62 4.26 10.80 -2.48
C LEU A 62 4.29 9.40 -1.84
N ASP A 63 4.97 8.47 -2.50
CA ASP A 63 5.11 7.07 -2.06
C ASP A 63 6.27 6.80 -1.08
N GLY A 64 6.98 7.84 -0.62
CA GLY A 64 8.11 7.73 0.30
C GLY A 64 9.44 7.32 -0.35
N ASN A 65 9.50 7.20 -1.67
CA ASN A 65 10.76 6.95 -2.39
C ASN A 65 11.57 8.25 -2.56
N THR A 66 12.87 8.12 -2.83
CA THR A 66 13.80 9.27 -2.90
C THR A 66 13.49 10.27 -4.02
N ASP A 67 12.72 9.87 -5.03
CA ASP A 67 12.31 10.69 -6.16
C ASP A 67 10.85 11.18 -6.08
N ALA A 68 10.14 10.89 -4.99
CA ALA A 68 8.71 11.19 -4.83
C ALA A 68 8.35 12.66 -5.10
N ILE A 69 9.03 13.61 -4.46
CA ILE A 69 8.82 15.06 -4.68
C ILE A 69 9.13 15.46 -6.14
N THR A 70 10.13 14.84 -6.77
CA THR A 70 10.46 15.13 -8.18
C THR A 70 9.33 14.67 -9.11
N ARG A 71 8.75 13.50 -8.86
CA ARG A 71 7.60 13.01 -9.63
C ARG A 71 6.35 13.86 -9.38
N ALA A 72 6.10 14.26 -8.14
CA ALA A 72 4.98 15.14 -7.78
C ALA A 72 5.05 16.49 -8.51
N ASN A 73 6.23 17.13 -8.55
CA ASN A 73 6.44 18.36 -9.31
C ASN A 73 6.20 18.17 -10.82
N ARG A 74 6.66 17.04 -11.38
CA ARG A 74 6.41 16.70 -12.79
C ARG A 74 4.91 16.48 -13.08
N ALA A 75 4.17 15.86 -12.15
CA ALA A 75 2.73 15.67 -12.28
C ALA A 75 1.99 17.02 -12.31
N ARG A 76 2.32 17.93 -11.38
CA ARG A 76 1.84 19.32 -11.38
C ARG A 76 2.13 20.01 -12.72
N ASP A 77 3.39 19.98 -13.17
CA ASP A 77 3.80 20.69 -14.39
C ASP A 77 3.11 20.14 -15.64
N ASN A 78 2.80 18.85 -15.67
CA ASN A 78 2.02 18.27 -16.77
C ASN A 78 0.56 18.75 -16.77
N LEU A 79 -0.06 18.89 -15.60
CA LEU A 79 -1.41 19.45 -15.48
C LEU A 79 -1.45 20.94 -15.86
N LEU A 80 -0.42 21.72 -15.53
CA LEU A 80 -0.33 23.12 -15.91
C LEU A 80 -0.24 23.34 -17.43
N LYS A 81 0.35 22.40 -18.18
CA LYS A 81 0.51 22.53 -19.64
C LYS A 81 -0.82 22.62 -20.39
N THR A 82 -1.87 21.98 -19.87
CA THR A 82 -3.17 21.82 -20.54
C THR A 82 -4.28 22.67 -19.95
N ASN A 83 -4.09 23.24 -18.75
CA ASN A 83 -5.12 24.00 -18.05
C ASN A 83 -4.92 25.52 -18.20
N ALA A 84 -6.03 26.23 -18.34
CA ALA A 84 -6.08 27.69 -18.47
C ALA A 84 -7.33 28.22 -17.76
N THR A 85 -7.24 29.42 -17.19
CA THR A 85 -8.40 30.14 -16.66
C THR A 85 -9.02 31.05 -17.72
N LYS A 86 -10.36 31.11 -17.71
CA LYS A 86 -11.16 31.94 -18.62
C LYS A 86 -11.61 33.26 -17.98
N PHE A 87 -11.38 33.43 -16.68
CA PHE A 87 -11.78 34.61 -15.92
C PHE A 87 -10.62 35.62 -15.86
N SER A 88 -10.19 36.09 -17.03
CA SER A 88 -9.10 37.05 -17.19
C SER A 88 -9.57 38.22 -18.06
N THR A 89 -9.03 39.41 -17.79
CA THR A 89 -9.27 40.62 -18.59
C THR A 89 -8.45 40.66 -19.89
N ALA A 90 -7.53 39.69 -20.09
CA ALA A 90 -6.59 39.61 -21.20
C ALA A 90 -6.64 38.24 -21.91
N ASP A 91 -7.83 37.81 -22.35
CA ASP A 91 -8.09 36.49 -22.95
C ASP A 91 -7.73 35.30 -22.03
N TYR A 92 -7.60 34.09 -22.58
CA TYR A 92 -7.27 32.87 -21.83
C TYR A 92 -5.90 32.98 -21.15
N HIS A 93 -5.87 32.98 -19.81
CA HIS A 93 -4.63 32.89 -19.05
C HIS A 93 -4.24 31.42 -18.86
N LYS A 94 -3.17 30.99 -19.52
CA LYS A 94 -2.61 29.66 -19.32
C LYS A 94 -1.96 29.59 -17.94
N LEU A 95 -2.35 28.60 -17.13
CA LEU A 95 -1.81 28.46 -15.79
C LEU A 95 -0.31 28.15 -15.84
N VAL A 96 0.45 28.82 -14.99
CA VAL A 96 1.90 28.66 -14.83
C VAL A 96 2.25 28.29 -13.40
N PRO A 97 3.45 27.74 -13.12
CA PRO A 97 3.84 27.39 -11.77
C PRO A 97 3.78 28.54 -10.77
N ALA A 98 3.94 29.79 -11.22
CA ALA A 98 3.85 30.98 -10.37
C ALA A 98 2.41 31.27 -9.88
N ASP A 99 1.38 30.68 -10.50
CA ASP A 99 -0.02 30.83 -10.08
C ASP A 99 -0.36 29.92 -8.89
N LEU A 100 0.53 28.99 -8.53
CA LEU A 100 0.33 28.00 -7.47
C LEU A 100 1.49 28.03 -6.48
N THR A 101 1.19 27.94 -5.19
CA THR A 101 2.16 27.59 -4.17
C THR A 101 1.92 26.14 -3.77
N VAL A 102 2.93 25.28 -3.98
CA VAL A 102 2.87 23.86 -3.61
C VAL A 102 3.86 23.59 -2.49
N THR A 103 3.36 23.12 -1.35
CA THR A 103 4.15 22.81 -0.17
C THR A 103 3.96 21.34 0.21
N TYR A 104 5.05 20.61 0.40
CA TYR A 104 5.01 19.21 0.82
C TYR A 104 5.11 19.12 2.34
N LEU A 105 4.28 18.28 2.96
CA LEU A 105 4.17 18.17 4.41
C LEU A 105 4.50 16.75 4.88
N SER A 106 5.15 16.66 6.04
CA SER A 106 5.42 15.38 6.72
C SER A 106 4.23 14.90 7.57
N GLY A 107 3.35 15.82 7.95
CA GLY A 107 2.15 15.58 8.73
C GLY A 107 1.15 16.71 8.54
N ILE A 108 0.03 16.62 9.25
CA ILE A 108 -1.00 17.65 9.33
C ILE A 108 -1.49 17.73 10.78
N PRO A 109 -2.10 18.86 11.21
CA PRO A 109 -2.76 18.96 12.50
C PRO A 109 -3.79 17.85 12.69
N ALA A 110 -3.94 17.36 13.93
CA ALA A 110 -4.85 16.26 14.25
C ALA A 110 -6.34 16.68 14.24
N SER A 111 -6.63 17.97 14.26
CA SER A 111 -7.99 18.53 14.22
C SER A 111 -8.17 19.32 12.94
N ASP A 112 -9.25 19.02 12.19
CA ASP A 112 -9.62 19.72 10.95
C ASP A 112 -9.99 21.20 11.20
N SER A 113 -10.19 21.60 12.46
CA SER A 113 -10.45 22.99 12.83
C SER A 113 -9.22 23.89 12.84
N ILE A 114 -8.01 23.33 12.69
CA ILE A 114 -6.75 24.08 12.75
C ILE A 114 -6.30 24.33 11.30
N GLY A 115 -6.35 25.58 10.85
CA GLY A 115 -5.91 25.95 9.51
C GLY A 115 -4.40 25.80 9.31
N LEU A 116 -4.00 25.57 8.06
CA LEU A 116 -2.61 25.73 7.61
C LEU A 116 -2.49 26.94 6.69
N ASN A 117 -1.40 27.68 6.80
CA ASN A 117 -1.02 28.67 5.80
C ASN A 117 -0.26 28.01 4.63
N ALA A 118 -0.12 28.75 3.52
CA ALA A 118 0.55 28.29 2.29
C ALA A 118 1.99 27.78 2.47
N ALA A 119 2.64 28.08 3.60
CA ALA A 119 3.98 27.60 3.94
C ALA A 119 3.96 26.27 4.72
N GLY A 120 2.80 25.67 4.96
CA GLY A 120 2.66 24.43 5.73
C GLY A 120 2.80 24.62 7.24
N VAL A 121 2.54 25.83 7.75
CA VAL A 121 2.58 26.15 9.19
C VAL A 121 1.15 26.29 9.71
N ASP A 122 0.86 25.60 10.80
CA ASP A 122 -0.47 25.65 11.43
C ASP A 122 -0.67 26.91 12.30
N GLU A 123 -1.91 27.15 12.72
CA GLU A 123 -2.27 28.30 13.57
C GLU A 123 -1.55 28.31 14.94
N ASN A 124 -1.04 27.16 15.41
CA ASN A 124 -0.26 27.05 16.65
C ASN A 124 1.24 27.29 16.41
N GLY A 125 1.66 27.55 15.17
CA GLY A 125 3.04 27.80 14.78
C GLY A 125 3.88 26.54 14.54
N VAL A 126 3.26 25.35 14.46
CA VAL A 126 3.97 24.11 14.14
C VAL A 126 4.21 24.05 12.64
N ASN A 127 5.47 23.84 12.25
CA ASN A 127 5.85 23.71 10.85
C ASN A 127 5.81 22.24 10.42
N TRP A 128 4.90 21.93 9.49
CA TRP A 128 4.73 20.59 8.93
C TRP A 128 5.48 20.39 7.61
N SER A 129 6.00 21.48 7.02
CA SER A 129 6.72 21.48 5.75
C SER A 129 7.96 20.61 5.79
N THR A 130 8.20 19.87 4.71
CA THR A 130 9.38 19.04 4.53
C THR A 130 9.90 19.10 3.10
N THR A 131 11.22 18.98 2.96
CA THR A 131 11.89 18.81 1.66
C THR A 131 12.45 17.40 1.49
N ASP A 132 12.36 16.54 2.51
CA ASP A 132 12.78 15.15 2.41
C ASP A 132 11.67 14.31 1.74
N PRO A 133 11.92 13.77 0.53
CA PRO A 133 10.94 12.99 -0.21
C PRO A 133 10.53 11.69 0.50
N LYS A 134 11.33 11.18 1.45
CA LYS A 134 11.01 9.96 2.20
C LYS A 134 9.92 10.16 3.23
N VAL A 135 9.82 11.37 3.79
CA VAL A 135 8.87 11.71 4.86
C VAL A 135 7.73 12.59 4.37
N ALA A 136 7.81 13.14 3.15
CA ALA A 136 6.68 13.83 2.53
C ALA A 136 5.50 12.86 2.35
N ARG A 137 4.33 13.24 2.88
CA ARG A 137 3.09 12.43 2.88
C ARG A 137 1.88 13.19 2.35
N PHE A 138 1.90 14.51 2.50
CA PHE A 138 0.83 15.39 2.05
C PHE A 138 1.38 16.44 1.09
N ALA A 139 0.51 16.85 0.17
CA ALA A 139 0.74 17.98 -0.72
C ALA A 139 -0.34 19.03 -0.43
N GLU A 140 0.10 20.19 0.01
CA GLU A 140 -0.71 21.38 0.12
C GLU A 140 -0.56 22.20 -1.15
N VAL A 141 -1.67 22.56 -1.78
CA VAL A 141 -1.70 23.42 -2.96
C VAL A 141 -2.57 24.62 -2.65
N THR A 142 -1.94 25.80 -2.66
CA THR A 142 -2.60 27.09 -2.57
C THR A 142 -2.60 27.75 -3.95
N VAL A 143 -3.77 28.17 -4.43
CA VAL A 143 -3.87 29.00 -5.64
C VAL A 143 -3.57 30.43 -5.24
N ASN A 144 -2.54 31.03 -5.84
CA ASN A 144 -2.11 32.39 -5.50
C ASN A 144 -3.21 33.39 -5.88
N SER A 145 -3.45 34.37 -5.01
CA SER A 145 -4.58 35.28 -5.20
C SER A 145 -4.38 36.21 -6.38
N THR A 146 -5.38 36.29 -7.25
CA THR A 146 -5.45 37.22 -8.37
C THR A 146 -6.68 38.12 -8.23
N ALA A 147 -6.51 39.42 -8.50
CA ALA A 147 -7.59 40.39 -8.43
C ALA A 147 -8.66 40.13 -9.51
N PHE A 148 -9.86 39.76 -9.09
CA PHE A 148 -11.04 39.62 -9.96
C PHE A 148 -11.75 40.96 -10.08
N ALA A 149 -11.94 41.46 -11.30
CA ALA A 149 -12.66 42.72 -11.55
C ALA A 149 -14.18 42.56 -11.35
N THR A 150 -14.75 43.41 -10.49
CA THR A 150 -16.20 43.49 -10.25
C THR A 150 -16.85 44.38 -11.31
N ILE A 151 -18.10 44.07 -11.67
CA ILE A 151 -18.93 44.90 -12.56
C ILE A 151 -19.61 46.01 -11.74
N PHE A 152 -19.93 45.75 -10.48
CA PHE A 152 -20.40 46.76 -9.55
C PHE A 152 -19.28 47.78 -9.30
N PRO A 153 -19.53 49.08 -9.57
CA PRO A 153 -18.56 50.14 -9.35
C PRO A 153 -18.50 50.45 -7.85
N ALA A 154 -17.86 49.56 -7.10
CA ALA A 154 -17.65 49.66 -5.66
C ALA A 154 -16.84 50.92 -5.30
N SER A 155 -16.09 51.49 -6.25
CA SER A 155 -15.46 52.81 -6.16
C SER A 155 -16.45 53.93 -5.84
N PHE A 156 -17.71 53.83 -6.27
CA PHE A 156 -18.75 54.81 -5.94
C PHE A 156 -19.13 54.84 -4.45
N VAL A 157 -18.83 53.76 -3.72
CA VAL A 157 -19.03 53.64 -2.26
C VAL A 157 -17.70 53.63 -1.49
N GLY A 158 -16.59 54.04 -2.13
CA GLY A 158 -15.27 54.13 -1.51
C GLY A 158 -14.53 52.80 -1.36
N SER A 159 -14.95 51.76 -2.08
CA SER A 159 -14.30 50.44 -2.11
C SER A 159 -13.52 50.22 -3.42
N ASN A 160 -12.77 49.13 -3.53
CA ASN A 160 -12.06 48.75 -4.75
C ASN A 160 -12.97 47.97 -5.70
N ASP A 161 -12.86 48.21 -7.00
CA ASP A 161 -13.59 47.49 -8.07
C ASP A 161 -12.99 46.10 -8.36
N THR A 162 -12.32 45.51 -7.35
CA THR A 162 -11.66 44.21 -7.44
C THR A 162 -11.83 43.42 -6.15
N MET A 163 -11.95 42.10 -6.27
CA MET A 163 -11.97 41.16 -5.16
C MET A 163 -10.88 40.09 -5.30
N ASN A 164 -10.19 39.80 -4.21
CA ASN A 164 -9.16 38.77 -4.17
C ASN A 164 -9.79 37.43 -3.77
N LEU A 165 -9.60 36.42 -4.60
CA LEU A 165 -10.03 35.05 -4.31
C LEU A 165 -8.77 34.19 -4.15
N GLN A 166 -8.83 33.28 -3.18
CA GLN A 166 -7.79 32.29 -2.90
C GLN A 166 -8.48 30.99 -2.50
N THR A 167 -7.90 29.88 -2.93
CA THR A 167 -8.31 28.53 -2.56
C THR A 167 -7.10 27.72 -2.15
N GLN A 168 -7.32 26.77 -1.25
CA GLN A 168 -6.29 25.88 -0.74
C GLN A 168 -6.87 24.48 -0.63
N ALA A 169 -6.04 23.48 -0.90
CA ALA A 169 -6.39 22.09 -0.73
C ALA A 169 -5.19 21.32 -0.17
N VAL A 170 -5.45 20.40 0.76
CA VAL A 170 -4.46 19.46 1.26
C VAL A 170 -4.89 18.07 0.82
N ALA A 171 -3.99 17.34 0.18
CA ALA A 171 -4.20 15.93 -0.13
C ALA A 171 -3.08 15.08 0.46
N GLY A 172 -3.42 13.89 0.92
CA GLY A 172 -2.46 12.90 1.41
C GLY A 172 -2.52 11.63 0.59
N PHE A 173 -1.41 10.89 0.61
CA PHE A 173 -1.31 9.58 -0.01
C PHE A 173 -1.28 8.48 1.03
N ASN A 174 -2.18 7.52 0.86
CA ASN A 174 -2.16 6.30 1.65
C ASN A 174 -1.94 5.10 0.72
N ASN A 175 -0.95 4.29 1.04
CA ASN A 175 -0.72 3.01 0.37
C ASN A 175 -1.11 1.89 1.33
N ALA A 176 -2.10 1.10 0.94
CA ALA A 176 -2.51 -0.10 1.68
C ALA A 176 -2.34 -1.34 0.81
N LEU A 177 -1.84 -2.43 1.40
CA LEU A 177 -1.86 -3.74 0.76
C LEU A 177 -3.06 -4.54 1.23
N CYS A 178 -3.93 -4.95 0.31
CA CYS A 178 -5.04 -5.87 0.57
C CYS A 178 -4.63 -7.32 0.28
N GLN A 179 -5.36 -8.30 0.82
CA GLN A 179 -5.06 -9.74 0.72
C GLN A 179 -3.76 -10.16 1.40
N PHE A 180 -3.45 -9.48 2.49
CA PHE A 180 -2.20 -9.64 3.20
C PHE A 180 -2.28 -10.70 4.29
N THR A 181 -1.20 -11.45 4.49
CA THR A 181 -1.11 -12.40 5.61
C THR A 181 -0.88 -11.58 6.89
N PRO A 182 -1.68 -11.74 7.96
CA PRO A 182 -1.60 -10.91 9.17
C PRO A 182 -0.32 -11.20 10.00
N MET A 183 0.83 -10.89 9.41
CA MET A 183 2.17 -11.21 9.88
C MET A 183 3.16 -10.11 9.51
N PHE A 184 4.10 -9.87 10.41
CA PHE A 184 5.29 -9.09 10.15
C PHE A 184 6.55 -9.93 10.35
N ILE A 185 7.62 -9.53 9.69
CA ILE A 185 8.96 -10.06 9.82
C ILE A 185 9.87 -8.92 10.24
N CYS A 186 10.73 -9.20 11.20
CA CYS A 186 11.81 -8.31 11.58
C CYS A 186 12.90 -8.35 10.51
N ASN A 187 13.20 -7.17 9.96
CA ASN A 187 14.19 -7.03 8.90
C ASN A 187 15.49 -7.74 9.29
N PRO A 188 15.90 -8.80 8.56
CA PRO A 188 17.12 -9.52 8.88
C PRO A 188 18.37 -8.72 8.46
N TYR A 189 18.22 -7.63 7.71
CA TYR A 189 19.32 -6.79 7.24
C TYR A 189 19.47 -5.53 8.07
N THR A 190 20.67 -4.93 8.02
CA THR A 190 20.99 -3.68 8.72
C THR A 190 20.26 -2.45 8.17
N SER A 191 19.68 -2.54 6.97
CA SER A 191 18.84 -1.50 6.39
C SER A 191 17.93 -2.08 5.30
N ILE A 192 16.90 -1.32 4.92
CA ILE A 192 16.03 -1.69 3.80
C ILE A 192 16.80 -1.73 2.46
N GLY A 193 17.84 -0.89 2.29
CA GLY A 193 18.67 -0.89 1.09
C GLY A 193 19.56 -2.13 0.95
N ALA A 194 20.04 -2.67 2.08
CA ALA A 194 20.78 -3.93 2.09
C ALA A 194 19.86 -5.10 1.74
N LEU A 195 18.64 -5.14 2.29
CA LEU A 195 17.62 -6.13 1.91
C LEU A 195 17.30 -6.04 0.41
N GLN A 196 17.08 -4.83 -0.10
CA GLN A 196 16.80 -4.58 -1.52
C GLN A 196 17.90 -5.12 -2.43
N THR A 197 19.17 -4.91 -2.05
CA THR A 197 20.32 -5.41 -2.80
C THR A 197 20.35 -6.93 -2.79
N ALA A 198 20.09 -7.55 -1.63
CA ALA A 198 20.11 -9.01 -1.49
C ALA A 198 18.98 -9.71 -2.25
N VAL A 199 17.83 -9.05 -2.44
CA VAL A 199 16.74 -9.58 -3.28
C VAL A 199 16.85 -9.14 -4.74
N SER A 200 17.83 -8.32 -5.12
CA SER A 200 18.06 -7.93 -6.51
C SER A 200 18.88 -9.00 -7.24
N GLY A 201 18.23 -9.82 -8.08
CA GLY A 201 18.91 -10.87 -8.84
C GLY A 201 18.05 -12.12 -9.07
N THR A 202 18.67 -13.13 -9.68
CA THR A 202 18.08 -14.48 -9.86
C THR A 202 18.34 -15.39 -8.67
N THR A 203 19.38 -15.11 -7.89
CA THR A 203 19.66 -15.78 -6.63
C THR A 203 18.94 -15.03 -5.51
N LYS A 204 18.18 -15.76 -4.70
CA LYS A 204 17.36 -15.19 -3.63
C LYS A 204 17.73 -15.86 -2.31
N PRO A 205 17.97 -15.11 -1.24
CA PRO A 205 18.34 -15.69 0.04
C PRO A 205 17.12 -16.35 0.70
N MET A 206 17.34 -17.53 1.27
CA MET A 206 16.35 -18.14 2.17
C MET A 206 16.36 -17.42 3.52
N ILE A 207 15.19 -17.23 4.11
CA ILE A 207 15.00 -16.73 5.46
C ILE A 207 14.41 -17.83 6.34
N TRP A 208 15.02 -18.03 7.50
CA TRP A 208 14.50 -18.85 8.58
C TRP A 208 13.77 -17.95 9.58
N LEU A 209 12.44 -17.95 9.47
CA LEU A 209 11.56 -17.18 10.32
C LEU A 209 11.26 -17.95 11.60
N LYS A 210 11.66 -17.36 12.72
CA LYS A 210 11.44 -17.91 14.05
C LYS A 210 10.32 -17.15 14.75
N GLU A 211 9.35 -17.86 15.31
CA GLU A 211 8.36 -17.21 16.16
C GLU A 211 9.05 -16.68 17.41
N GLN A 212 8.74 -15.46 17.83
CA GLN A 212 9.25 -14.97 19.11
C GLN A 212 8.41 -15.57 20.24
N THR A 213 9.01 -16.46 21.03
CA THR A 213 8.33 -17.26 22.07
C THR A 213 8.52 -16.73 23.49
N GLY A 214 9.06 -15.52 23.67
CA GLY A 214 9.23 -14.93 24.99
C GLY A 214 8.04 -14.07 25.44
N GLY A 215 7.81 -13.99 26.75
CA GLY A 215 6.72 -13.21 27.37
C GLY A 215 6.79 -11.70 27.11
N SER A 216 6.02 -10.89 27.86
CA SER A 216 5.78 -9.46 27.58
C SER A 216 7.02 -8.57 27.36
N SER A 217 8.20 -9.01 27.78
CA SER A 217 9.47 -8.28 27.65
C SER A 217 10.42 -8.82 26.57
N ALA A 218 10.03 -9.87 25.84
CA ALA A 218 10.89 -10.47 24.83
C ALA A 218 10.90 -9.63 23.56
N GLN A 219 12.07 -9.05 23.29
CA GLN A 219 12.27 -8.21 22.14
C GLN A 219 12.40 -9.07 20.88
N TYR A 220 11.69 -8.69 19.83
CA TYR A 220 11.84 -9.31 18.52
C TYR A 220 13.19 -8.92 17.90
N GLY A 221 13.94 -9.91 17.43
CA GLY A 221 15.20 -9.73 16.75
C GLY A 221 15.11 -9.94 15.23
N PRO A 222 16.17 -9.60 14.49
CA PRO A 222 16.29 -9.89 13.06
C PRO A 222 15.93 -11.36 12.74
N GLY A 223 15.05 -11.58 11.75
CA GLY A 223 14.58 -12.92 11.38
C GLY A 223 13.45 -13.49 12.25
N ASN A 224 13.02 -12.80 13.31
CA ASN A 224 11.78 -13.18 13.98
C ASN A 224 10.55 -12.77 13.15
N TYR A 225 9.47 -13.53 13.28
CA TYR A 225 8.15 -13.14 12.81
C TYR A 225 7.17 -13.02 13.96
N GLY A 226 6.14 -12.20 13.76
CA GLY A 226 5.01 -12.06 14.68
C GLY A 226 3.74 -11.70 13.94
N PHE A 227 2.64 -11.59 14.68
CA PHE A 227 1.31 -11.41 14.08
C PHE A 227 0.84 -9.96 14.15
N LEU A 228 0.00 -9.58 13.19
CA LEU A 228 -0.63 -8.26 13.12
C LEU A 228 -2.10 -8.34 13.57
N SER A 229 -2.55 -7.30 14.25
CA SER A 229 -3.97 -7.10 14.58
C SER A 229 -4.76 -6.84 13.32
N SER A 230 -5.91 -7.51 13.16
CA SER A 230 -6.80 -7.22 12.03
C SER A 230 -7.45 -5.83 12.19
N PRO A 231 -7.65 -5.07 11.09
CA PRO A 231 -8.43 -3.84 11.10
C PRO A 231 -9.86 -4.02 11.64
N GLN A 232 -10.40 -5.24 11.62
CA GLN A 232 -11.73 -5.59 12.15
C GLN A 232 -11.70 -6.04 13.63
N GLY A 233 -10.62 -5.73 14.35
CA GLY A 233 -10.36 -6.16 15.72
C GLY A 233 -9.68 -7.53 15.81
N ASP A 234 -8.95 -7.77 16.90
CA ASP A 234 -8.25 -9.03 17.15
C ASP A 234 -9.25 -10.18 17.19
N LYS A 235 -9.10 -11.12 16.25
CA LYS A 235 -9.91 -12.32 16.16
C LYS A 235 -9.32 -13.43 17.03
N SER A 236 -10.08 -14.48 17.31
CA SER A 236 -9.54 -15.64 18.03
C SER A 236 -8.34 -16.25 17.27
N THR A 237 -7.55 -17.08 17.93
CA THR A 237 -6.45 -17.76 17.25
C THR A 237 -6.97 -18.64 16.10
N GLU A 238 -8.15 -19.20 16.25
CA GLU A 238 -8.76 -20.05 15.22
C GLU A 238 -8.96 -19.30 13.91
N THR A 239 -9.54 -18.10 14.01
CA THR A 239 -9.72 -17.22 12.85
C THR A 239 -8.39 -16.76 12.28
N LEU A 240 -7.35 -16.58 13.09
CA LEU A 240 -6.02 -16.24 12.59
C LEU A 240 -5.46 -17.37 11.72
N THR A 241 -5.49 -18.61 12.20
CA THR A 241 -5.05 -19.77 11.42
C THR A 241 -5.84 -19.91 10.13
N GLU A 242 -7.15 -19.68 10.16
CA GLU A 242 -8.01 -19.65 8.96
C GLU A 242 -7.60 -18.52 8.00
N MET A 243 -7.25 -17.32 8.50
CA MET A 243 -6.74 -16.22 7.68
C MET A 243 -5.41 -16.56 6.97
N PHE A 244 -4.58 -17.43 7.56
CA PHE A 244 -3.39 -17.94 6.87
C PHE A 244 -3.74 -19.02 5.83
N ALA A 245 -4.86 -19.73 5.99
CA ALA A 245 -5.31 -20.76 5.08
C ALA A 245 -5.97 -20.20 3.81
N VAL A 246 -6.79 -19.15 3.94
CA VAL A 246 -7.57 -18.59 2.83
C VAL A 246 -6.70 -18.01 1.73
N THR A 247 -7.21 -18.05 0.51
CA THR A 247 -6.51 -17.60 -0.71
C THR A 247 -6.52 -16.10 -0.90
N SER A 248 -7.48 -15.40 -0.29
CA SER A 248 -7.64 -13.95 -0.36
C SER A 248 -8.20 -13.42 0.96
N PRO A 249 -7.34 -13.18 1.96
CA PRO A 249 -7.78 -12.63 3.24
C PRO A 249 -8.46 -11.26 3.06
N PRO A 250 -9.56 -10.95 3.77
CA PRO A 250 -10.26 -9.67 3.64
C PRO A 250 -9.56 -8.48 4.34
N ALA A 251 -8.30 -8.64 4.76
CA ALA A 251 -7.56 -7.62 5.49
C ALA A 251 -6.72 -6.74 4.55
N CYS A 252 -6.75 -5.42 4.79
CA CYS A 252 -5.86 -4.45 4.18
C CYS A 252 -5.02 -3.76 5.27
N TYR A 253 -3.70 -3.67 5.06
CA TYR A 253 -2.78 -3.03 6.00
C TYR A 253 -2.15 -1.81 5.34
N SER A 254 -2.19 -0.67 6.03
CA SER A 254 -1.54 0.56 5.58
C SER A 254 -0.05 0.51 5.84
N GLN A 255 0.75 1.08 4.93
CA GLN A 255 2.18 1.35 5.17
C GLN A 255 2.40 2.34 6.31
N ASN A 256 1.41 3.19 6.61
CA ASN A 256 1.51 4.24 7.62
C ASN A 256 1.54 3.68 9.05
N GLY A 257 1.24 2.41 9.23
CA GLY A 257 1.41 1.74 10.50
C GLY A 257 0.64 0.44 10.57
N VAL A 258 1.27 -0.58 11.12
CA VAL A 258 0.62 -1.86 11.45
C VAL A 258 0.65 -2.03 12.96
N LYS A 259 -0.45 -2.51 13.52
CA LYS A 259 -0.53 -2.83 14.94
C LYS A 259 -0.15 -4.29 15.15
N THR A 260 0.82 -4.56 16.00
CA THR A 260 1.16 -5.94 16.39
C THR A 260 0.02 -6.53 17.21
N ARG A 261 -0.22 -7.82 17.07
CA ARG A 261 -1.23 -8.50 17.85
C ARG A 261 -0.66 -8.84 19.23
N PRO A 262 -1.33 -8.45 20.33
CA PRO A 262 -0.89 -8.82 21.68
C PRO A 262 -1.22 -10.30 22.00
N GLY A 263 -0.49 -10.86 22.96
CA GLY A 263 -0.75 -12.18 23.52
C GLY A 263 0.10 -13.30 22.92
N ASN A 264 0.13 -14.43 23.62
CA ASN A 264 0.80 -15.65 23.15
C ASN A 264 -0.13 -16.39 22.19
N ILE A 265 0.22 -16.40 20.91
CA ILE A 265 -0.58 -17.00 19.86
C ILE A 265 0.05 -18.36 19.54
N PRO A 266 -0.69 -19.49 19.58
CA PRO A 266 -0.13 -20.76 19.14
C PRO A 266 0.17 -20.74 17.63
N PRO A 267 1.05 -21.66 17.17
CA PRO A 267 1.51 -21.65 15.78
C PRO A 267 0.36 -21.76 14.77
N VAL A 268 0.46 -20.99 13.68
CA VAL A 268 -0.52 -20.96 12.57
C VAL A 268 -0.20 -21.97 11.46
N ASN A 269 0.65 -22.96 11.76
CA ASN A 269 1.19 -23.91 10.80
C ASN A 269 0.10 -24.69 10.06
N ALA A 270 -1.00 -25.05 10.72
CA ALA A 270 -2.14 -25.70 10.07
C ALA A 270 -2.68 -24.88 8.88
N GLY A 271 -2.76 -23.56 9.02
CA GLY A 271 -3.20 -22.67 7.94
C GLY A 271 -2.18 -22.56 6.80
N ILE A 272 -0.89 -22.41 7.13
CA ILE A 272 0.19 -22.37 6.13
C ILE A 272 0.26 -23.68 5.35
N ASN A 273 0.15 -24.81 6.04
CA ASN A 273 0.37 -26.14 5.51
C ASN A 273 -0.73 -26.61 4.53
N THR A 274 -1.87 -25.95 4.48
CA THR A 274 -2.89 -26.15 3.42
C THR A 274 -2.29 -25.97 2.01
N ARG A 275 -1.31 -25.07 1.85
CA ARG A 275 -0.56 -24.86 0.58
C ARG A 275 0.16 -26.11 0.10
N PHE A 276 0.48 -27.02 1.02
CA PHE A 276 1.17 -28.27 0.78
C PHE A 276 0.21 -29.46 0.72
N ASP A 277 -1.09 -29.25 0.58
CA ASP A 277 -2.10 -30.32 0.62
C ASP A 277 -2.14 -31.04 1.98
N ILE A 278 -1.80 -30.34 3.07
CA ILE A 278 -1.87 -30.88 4.44
C ILE A 278 -3.06 -30.23 5.14
N TYR A 279 -4.01 -31.03 5.62
CA TYR A 279 -5.23 -30.55 6.27
C TYR A 279 -5.43 -31.23 7.61
N ASP A 280 -5.64 -30.42 8.64
CA ASP A 280 -6.01 -30.89 9.96
C ASP A 280 -7.53 -30.78 10.14
N ASN A 281 -8.23 -31.88 9.89
CA ASN A 281 -9.70 -31.93 10.05
C ASN A 281 -10.12 -32.28 11.49
N GLY A 282 -9.19 -32.43 12.43
CA GLY A 282 -9.45 -32.78 13.83
C GLY A 282 -9.13 -31.67 14.84
N GLY A 283 -8.43 -30.62 14.42
CA GLY A 283 -8.08 -29.47 15.26
C GLY A 283 -9.23 -28.46 15.47
N PRO A 284 -9.02 -27.43 16.31
CA PRO A 284 -10.00 -26.35 16.52
C PRO A 284 -10.16 -25.42 15.29
N TYR A 285 -9.38 -25.65 14.24
CA TYR A 285 -9.28 -24.81 13.04
C TYR A 285 -10.06 -25.45 11.88
N LYS A 286 -10.90 -24.69 11.16
CA LYS A 286 -11.65 -25.23 10.02
C LYS A 286 -10.89 -25.05 8.70
N THR A 287 -9.81 -25.81 8.49
CA THR A 287 -9.16 -25.85 7.18
C THR A 287 -9.95 -26.75 6.22
N ASP A 288 -10.63 -26.14 5.26
CA ASP A 288 -11.39 -26.84 4.21
C ASP A 288 -10.68 -26.73 2.85
N PRO A 289 -10.37 -27.82 2.13
CA PRO A 289 -9.78 -27.77 0.79
C PRO A 289 -10.61 -27.03 -0.27
N THR A 290 -11.93 -26.93 -0.10
CA THR A 290 -12.81 -26.19 -1.03
C THR A 290 -12.65 -24.67 -0.88
N LEU A 291 -12.43 -24.20 0.35
CA LEU A 291 -12.21 -22.79 0.70
C LEU A 291 -10.73 -22.40 0.64
N ASN A 292 -9.86 -23.34 1.01
CA ASN A 292 -8.42 -23.19 1.18
C ASN A 292 -7.66 -24.20 0.28
N PRO A 293 -7.89 -24.21 -1.04
CA PRO A 293 -7.28 -25.17 -1.96
C PRO A 293 -5.74 -25.17 -1.87
N PRO A 294 -5.09 -26.33 -2.09
CA PRO A 294 -3.63 -26.43 -2.07
C PRO A 294 -3.00 -25.71 -3.27
N ALA A 295 -1.69 -25.55 -3.24
CA ALA A 295 -0.96 -25.01 -4.38
C ALA A 295 -0.88 -26.03 -5.54
N PRO A 296 -0.68 -25.60 -6.80
CA PRO A 296 -0.59 -26.51 -7.94
C PRO A 296 0.63 -27.43 -7.91
N ASN A 297 1.71 -26.99 -7.25
CA ASN A 297 2.83 -27.84 -6.89
C ASN A 297 2.90 -27.92 -5.36
N VAL A 298 2.80 -29.15 -4.81
CA VAL A 298 2.77 -29.44 -3.37
C VAL A 298 4.03 -30.14 -2.86
N ARG A 299 5.05 -30.30 -3.71
CA ARG A 299 6.30 -30.98 -3.36
C ARG A 299 6.94 -30.40 -2.09
N LYS A 300 7.36 -31.29 -1.20
CA LYS A 300 7.88 -31.03 0.15
C LYS A 300 8.80 -32.13 0.68
N GLY A 301 9.17 -33.12 -0.12
CA GLY A 301 10.05 -34.20 0.29
C GLY A 301 9.40 -35.20 1.24
N MET A 302 8.08 -35.40 1.16
CA MET A 302 7.35 -36.27 2.09
C MET A 302 6.48 -37.31 1.37
N VAL A 303 6.15 -38.37 2.10
CA VAL A 303 5.33 -39.48 1.60
C VAL A 303 3.89 -39.30 2.05
N VAL A 304 2.94 -39.36 1.12
CA VAL A 304 1.51 -39.28 1.44
C VAL A 304 1.06 -40.49 2.25
N LYS A 305 0.28 -40.25 3.32
CA LYS A 305 -0.26 -41.30 4.20
C LYS A 305 -1.71 -41.65 3.89
N ASN A 306 -2.52 -40.65 3.56
CA ASN A 306 -3.97 -40.77 3.38
C ASN A 306 -4.41 -40.30 1.97
N ALA A 307 -3.75 -40.83 0.94
CA ALA A 307 -4.04 -40.44 -0.45
C ALA A 307 -5.54 -40.55 -0.77
N GLY A 308 -6.09 -39.53 -1.43
CA GLY A 308 -7.51 -39.45 -1.81
C GLY A 308 -8.51 -39.15 -0.69
N LYS A 309 -8.05 -38.87 0.55
CA LYS A 309 -8.92 -38.41 1.65
C LYS A 309 -8.80 -36.90 1.85
N SER A 310 -9.89 -36.24 2.22
CA SER A 310 -9.90 -34.78 2.46
C SER A 310 -9.00 -34.34 3.62
N ASN A 311 -8.75 -35.19 4.62
CA ASN A 311 -7.81 -34.96 5.72
C ASN A 311 -6.38 -35.42 5.36
N CYS A 312 -5.85 -34.87 4.29
CA CYS A 312 -4.57 -35.33 3.76
C CYS A 312 -3.44 -35.07 4.75
N SER A 313 -2.60 -36.09 4.93
CA SER A 313 -1.44 -36.06 5.81
C SER A 313 -0.25 -36.76 5.16
N TYR A 314 0.94 -36.37 5.60
CA TYR A 314 2.22 -36.82 5.05
C TYR A 314 3.17 -37.18 6.18
N ASP A 315 3.97 -38.22 5.96
CA ASP A 315 5.02 -38.67 6.88
C ASP A 315 6.40 -38.41 6.25
N ALA A 316 7.42 -38.27 7.09
CA ALA A 316 8.81 -38.19 6.63
C ALA A 316 9.19 -39.51 5.90
N PRO A 317 9.97 -39.45 4.82
CA PRO A 317 10.44 -40.65 4.13
C PRO A 317 11.25 -41.53 5.10
N ASN A 318 11.03 -42.84 5.06
CA ASN A 318 11.88 -43.77 5.81
C ASN A 318 13.26 -43.92 5.14
N SER A 319 14.19 -44.64 5.78
CA SER A 319 15.58 -44.77 5.30
C SER A 319 15.70 -45.35 3.87
N GLY A 320 14.77 -46.22 3.46
CA GLY A 320 14.73 -46.77 2.10
C GLY A 320 14.13 -45.80 1.05
N GLN A 321 13.45 -44.75 1.50
CA GLN A 321 12.77 -43.76 0.65
C GLN A 321 13.51 -42.42 0.57
N ALA A 322 14.41 -42.11 1.50
CA ALA A 322 15.05 -40.78 1.59
C ALA A 322 15.72 -40.30 0.29
N ASN A 323 16.20 -41.22 -0.56
CA ASN A 323 16.81 -40.88 -1.86
C ASN A 323 15.79 -40.53 -2.97
N ASN A 324 14.51 -40.76 -2.75
CA ASN A 324 13.45 -40.60 -3.76
C ASN A 324 12.52 -39.41 -3.51
N TYR A 325 12.64 -38.76 -2.36
CA TYR A 325 11.80 -37.64 -1.94
C TYR A 325 12.72 -36.50 -1.49
N LYS A 326 12.66 -35.36 -2.18
CA LYS A 326 13.50 -34.22 -1.85
C LYS A 326 12.69 -32.93 -1.89
N ALA A 327 12.57 -32.30 -0.73
CA ALA A 327 12.05 -30.94 -0.60
C ALA A 327 12.94 -29.97 -1.38
N LEU A 328 12.45 -28.75 -1.63
CA LEU A 328 13.32 -27.65 -2.05
C LEU A 328 14.41 -27.47 -0.98
N PRO A 329 15.69 -27.77 -1.28
CA PRO A 329 16.75 -27.77 -0.27
C PRO A 329 16.91 -26.39 0.35
N ARG A 330 17.27 -26.34 1.64
CA ARG A 330 17.69 -25.09 2.30
C ARG A 330 19.03 -24.61 1.73
N ASP A 331 19.39 -23.36 2.01
CA ASP A 331 20.70 -22.85 1.60
C ASP A 331 21.81 -23.65 2.29
N ASN A 332 22.89 -23.95 1.57
CA ASN A 332 23.99 -24.79 2.02
C ASN A 332 24.66 -24.22 3.29
N CYS A 333 24.58 -22.91 3.49
CA CYS A 333 25.09 -22.26 4.68
C CYS A 333 24.38 -22.73 5.97
N PHE A 334 23.11 -23.16 5.90
CA PHE A 334 22.35 -23.59 7.08
C PHE A 334 22.89 -24.92 7.61
N THR A 335 23.32 -25.80 6.72
CA THR A 335 23.94 -27.08 7.08
C THR A 335 25.40 -26.92 7.53
N SER A 336 26.15 -26.00 6.91
CA SER A 336 27.55 -25.74 7.28
C SER A 336 27.73 -24.81 8.48
N GLY A 337 26.65 -24.20 8.99
CA GLY A 337 26.71 -23.24 10.09
C GLY A 337 27.36 -21.90 9.71
N SER A 338 27.43 -21.59 8.42
CA SER A 338 28.08 -20.38 7.87
C SER A 338 27.09 -19.27 7.50
N CYS A 339 25.79 -19.47 7.74
CA CYS A 339 24.78 -18.47 7.42
C CYS A 339 24.96 -17.17 8.22
N SER A 340 24.65 -16.07 7.56
CA SER A 340 24.71 -14.72 8.14
C SER A 340 23.59 -14.47 9.17
N GLN A 341 23.69 -13.35 9.90
CA GLN A 341 22.63 -12.85 10.79
C GLN A 341 22.16 -13.87 11.84
N ALA A 342 23.08 -14.33 12.68
CA ALA A 342 22.81 -15.36 13.70
C ALA A 342 22.19 -16.65 13.12
N GLY A 343 22.49 -16.95 11.85
CA GLY A 343 22.04 -18.14 11.15
C GLY A 343 20.60 -18.11 10.69
N VAL A 344 19.92 -16.95 10.68
CA VAL A 344 18.53 -16.84 10.19
C VAL A 344 18.45 -16.50 8.70
N LEU A 345 19.55 -16.10 8.09
CA LEU A 345 19.59 -15.62 6.72
C LEU A 345 20.60 -16.41 5.88
N GLY A 346 20.05 -17.05 4.85
CA GLY A 346 20.76 -17.81 3.86
C GLY A 346 21.48 -16.97 2.80
N ASP A 347 22.28 -17.63 1.96
CA ASP A 347 23.08 -17.02 0.89
C ASP A 347 22.47 -17.22 -0.52
N GLY A 348 21.32 -17.91 -0.61
CA GLY A 348 20.66 -18.29 -1.85
C GLY A 348 21.34 -19.42 -2.62
N SER A 349 22.40 -20.02 -2.08
CA SER A 349 23.09 -21.16 -2.67
C SER A 349 22.49 -22.46 -2.15
N TRP A 350 21.86 -23.24 -3.03
CA TRP A 350 21.20 -24.48 -2.67
C TRP A 350 21.49 -25.59 -3.69
N ASP A 351 21.28 -26.84 -3.27
CA ASP A 351 21.53 -28.02 -4.11
C ASP A 351 20.46 -28.23 -5.20
N PHE A 352 20.46 -27.34 -6.20
CA PHE A 352 19.56 -27.40 -7.36
C PHE A 352 19.75 -28.69 -8.17
N ALA A 353 20.99 -29.08 -8.43
CA ALA A 353 21.30 -30.27 -9.21
C ALA A 353 20.76 -31.53 -8.51
N GLY A 354 21.03 -31.71 -7.22
CA GLY A 354 20.54 -32.85 -6.47
C GLY A 354 19.03 -32.84 -6.29
N TYR A 355 18.39 -31.66 -6.16
CA TYR A 355 16.93 -31.55 -6.18
C TYR A 355 16.36 -32.02 -7.52
N TRP A 356 16.91 -31.53 -8.63
CA TRP A 356 16.44 -31.85 -9.97
C TRP A 356 16.60 -33.33 -10.30
N THR A 357 17.74 -33.93 -9.95
CA THR A 357 17.98 -35.37 -10.16
C THR A 357 16.98 -36.24 -9.41
N VAL A 358 16.68 -35.93 -8.14
CA VAL A 358 15.72 -36.74 -7.36
C VAL A 358 14.30 -36.58 -7.89
N ASN A 359 13.88 -35.35 -8.19
CA ASN A 359 12.49 -35.05 -8.51
C ASN A 359 12.13 -35.12 -9.99
N HIS A 360 13.11 -35.08 -10.89
CA HIS A 360 12.89 -35.14 -12.34
C HIS A 360 13.78 -36.14 -13.07
N GLY A 361 14.69 -36.83 -12.36
CA GLY A 361 15.60 -37.81 -12.96
C GLY A 361 16.49 -37.16 -14.02
N ASN A 362 16.43 -37.68 -15.25
CA ASN A 362 17.25 -37.23 -16.37
C ASN A 362 16.59 -36.11 -17.21
N ALA A 363 15.57 -35.42 -16.68
CA ALA A 363 14.96 -34.30 -17.39
C ALA A 363 16.00 -33.20 -17.62
N SER A 364 15.97 -32.56 -18.79
CA SER A 364 16.92 -31.48 -19.12
C SER A 364 16.70 -30.27 -18.21
N THR A 365 17.79 -29.72 -17.66
CA THR A 365 17.80 -28.46 -16.92
C THR A 365 17.90 -27.22 -17.82
N ALA A 366 18.10 -27.40 -19.13
CA ALA A 366 18.34 -26.28 -20.05
C ALA A 366 17.18 -25.28 -20.07
N GLY A 367 15.93 -25.76 -20.00
CA GLY A 367 14.74 -24.91 -19.98
C GLY A 367 14.66 -24.04 -18.73
N VAL A 368 14.87 -24.62 -17.54
CA VAL A 368 14.83 -23.86 -16.28
C VAL A 368 16.02 -22.91 -16.16
N ILE A 369 17.22 -23.31 -16.62
CA ILE A 369 18.39 -22.41 -16.65
C ILE A 369 18.16 -21.23 -17.59
N THR A 370 17.50 -21.44 -18.73
CA THR A 370 17.16 -20.36 -19.66
C THR A 370 16.16 -19.39 -19.04
N SER A 371 15.14 -19.91 -18.34
CA SER A 371 14.10 -19.08 -17.73
C SER A 371 14.51 -18.39 -16.44
N CYS A 372 15.39 -19.01 -15.64
CA CYS A 372 15.68 -18.62 -14.27
C CYS A 372 17.15 -18.23 -14.03
N GLY A 373 18.01 -18.38 -15.04
CA GLY A 373 19.45 -18.19 -14.91
C GLY A 373 20.18 -19.45 -14.42
N ALA A 374 21.51 -19.38 -14.43
CA ALA A 374 22.38 -20.51 -14.05
C ALA A 374 22.26 -20.92 -12.57
N ASN A 375 21.95 -19.95 -11.69
CA ASN A 375 21.71 -20.16 -10.27
C ASN A 375 20.27 -19.74 -9.95
N PRO A 376 19.29 -20.60 -10.26
CA PRO A 376 17.88 -20.23 -10.17
C PRO A 376 17.41 -20.13 -8.71
N SER A 377 16.51 -19.19 -8.43
CA SER A 377 15.77 -19.17 -7.17
C SER A 377 14.81 -20.37 -7.08
N ARG A 378 14.48 -20.81 -5.87
CA ARG A 378 13.52 -21.90 -5.64
C ARG A 378 12.15 -21.54 -6.17
N TYR A 379 11.71 -20.30 -5.99
CA TYR A 379 10.43 -19.86 -6.53
C TYR A 379 10.42 -19.88 -8.07
N CYS A 380 11.54 -19.53 -8.72
CA CYS A 380 11.61 -19.60 -10.18
C CYS A 380 11.54 -21.06 -10.68
N VAL A 381 12.26 -21.98 -10.03
CA VAL A 381 12.15 -23.43 -10.30
C VAL A 381 10.71 -23.90 -10.09
N TYR A 382 10.09 -23.52 -8.97
CA TYR A 382 8.71 -23.87 -8.64
C TYR A 382 7.70 -23.37 -9.70
N LYS A 383 7.86 -22.13 -10.17
CA LYS A 383 7.04 -21.59 -11.27
C LYS A 383 7.27 -22.35 -12.57
N PHE A 384 8.52 -22.70 -12.87
CA PHE A 384 8.87 -23.49 -14.04
C PHE A 384 8.22 -24.87 -14.00
N GLU A 385 8.30 -25.58 -12.88
CA GLU A 385 7.64 -26.87 -12.67
C GLU A 385 6.11 -26.75 -12.86
N THR A 386 5.50 -25.71 -12.28
CA THR A 386 4.06 -25.46 -12.39
C THR A 386 3.63 -25.18 -13.83
N ALA A 387 4.46 -24.47 -14.60
CA ALA A 387 4.20 -24.17 -16.01
C ALA A 387 4.46 -25.37 -16.94
N ASN A 388 5.16 -26.40 -16.47
CA ASN A 388 5.54 -27.58 -17.26
C ASN A 388 5.07 -28.88 -16.59
N PRO A 389 3.76 -29.11 -16.47
CA PRO A 389 3.20 -30.26 -15.75
C PRO A 389 3.55 -31.62 -16.38
N THR A 390 4.01 -31.64 -17.63
CA THR A 390 4.48 -32.85 -18.33
C THR A 390 5.90 -33.25 -17.95
N LEU A 391 6.62 -32.43 -17.16
CA LEU A 391 7.92 -32.82 -16.63
C LEU A 391 7.76 -34.12 -15.85
N LYS A 392 8.69 -35.04 -16.08
CA LYS A 392 8.74 -36.29 -15.31
C LYS A 392 8.78 -35.94 -13.83
N SER A 393 7.84 -36.49 -13.07
CA SER A 393 7.87 -36.46 -11.61
C SER A 393 8.64 -37.68 -11.11
N GLY A 394 9.46 -37.51 -10.09
CA GLY A 394 10.04 -38.58 -9.30
C GLY A 394 8.95 -39.34 -8.52
N GLN A 395 9.31 -39.97 -7.40
CA GLN A 395 8.30 -40.66 -6.59
C GLN A 395 7.31 -39.70 -5.93
N GLU A 396 7.77 -38.50 -5.56
CA GLU A 396 6.88 -37.45 -5.08
C GLU A 396 6.19 -36.75 -6.26
N ALA A 397 4.85 -36.78 -6.25
CA ALA A 397 4.04 -36.07 -7.23
C ALA A 397 4.19 -34.55 -7.09
N THR A 398 4.26 -33.85 -8.23
CA THR A 398 4.20 -32.37 -8.24
C THR A 398 2.81 -31.90 -7.78
N ALA A 399 1.74 -32.43 -8.38
CA ALA A 399 0.36 -32.04 -8.07
C ALA A 399 -0.10 -32.54 -6.68
N PRO A 400 -1.08 -31.85 -6.05
CA PRO A 400 -1.79 -32.36 -4.88
C PRO A 400 -2.22 -33.83 -5.04
N GLN A 401 -2.08 -34.63 -3.98
CA GLN A 401 -2.38 -36.07 -4.04
C GLN A 401 -3.72 -36.43 -3.41
N CYS A 402 -4.28 -35.56 -2.59
CA CYS A 402 -5.54 -35.80 -1.88
C CYS A 402 -6.66 -34.87 -2.32
N ASN A 403 -6.33 -33.60 -2.56
CA ASN A 403 -7.30 -32.58 -2.93
C ASN A 403 -7.00 -32.01 -4.33
N THR A 404 -7.88 -31.16 -4.86
CA THR A 404 -7.66 -30.47 -6.13
C THR A 404 -7.33 -29.02 -5.88
N THR A 405 -6.45 -28.45 -6.72
CA THR A 405 -6.15 -27.02 -6.66
C THR A 405 -7.07 -26.23 -7.60
N THR A 406 -7.43 -25.02 -7.20
CA THR A 406 -8.02 -23.99 -8.08
C THR A 406 -7.12 -22.76 -8.18
N GLN A 407 -5.87 -22.86 -7.68
CA GLN A 407 -4.99 -21.73 -7.45
C GLN A 407 -3.78 -21.74 -8.39
N GLY A 408 -3.19 -20.56 -8.59
CA GLY A 408 -1.94 -20.40 -9.30
C GLY A 408 -0.70 -20.64 -8.43
N ALA A 409 0.47 -20.48 -9.03
CA ALA A 409 1.78 -20.60 -8.37
C ALA A 409 1.90 -19.69 -7.12
N ASP A 410 1.25 -18.52 -7.15
CA ASP A 410 1.34 -17.52 -6.08
C ASP A 410 0.70 -17.99 -4.76
N ARG A 411 0.00 -19.13 -4.75
CA ARG A 411 -0.58 -19.73 -3.56
C ARG A 411 0.45 -20.00 -2.45
N ARG A 412 1.71 -20.25 -2.81
CA ARG A 412 2.82 -20.45 -1.86
C ARG A 412 3.51 -19.16 -1.40
N LEU A 413 3.12 -18.00 -1.94
CA LEU A 413 3.62 -16.71 -1.47
C LEU A 413 2.86 -16.28 -0.21
N LEU A 414 3.61 -15.78 0.76
CA LEU A 414 3.09 -15.01 1.89
C LEU A 414 3.45 -13.54 1.67
N TYR A 415 2.45 -12.68 1.78
CA TYR A 415 2.63 -11.23 1.73
C TYR A 415 2.68 -10.71 3.15
N VAL A 416 3.81 -10.13 3.54
CA VAL A 416 4.20 -9.87 4.93
C VAL A 416 4.88 -8.52 5.10
N ALA A 417 4.79 -7.95 6.30
CA ALA A 417 5.27 -6.60 6.57
C ALA A 417 6.70 -6.69 7.08
N ILE A 418 7.59 -5.85 6.57
CA ILE A 418 8.96 -5.76 7.06
C ILE A 418 9.04 -4.58 8.02
N ILE A 419 9.51 -4.86 9.24
CA ILE A 419 9.65 -3.87 10.31
C ILE A 419 11.09 -3.87 10.81
N ASP A 420 11.60 -2.69 11.13
CA ASP A 420 12.86 -2.56 11.88
C ASP A 420 12.64 -2.84 13.36
N CYS A 421 12.75 -4.11 13.76
CA CYS A 421 12.45 -4.49 15.14
C CYS A 421 13.47 -3.99 16.15
N VAL A 422 14.71 -3.74 15.70
CA VAL A 422 15.79 -3.20 16.55
C VAL A 422 15.55 -1.72 16.78
N ALA A 423 15.34 -0.94 15.71
CA ALA A 423 15.14 0.50 15.82
C ALA A 423 13.84 0.87 16.56
N ASN A 424 12.79 0.05 16.44
CA ASN A 424 11.51 0.28 17.10
C ASN A 424 11.34 -0.46 18.44
N THR A 425 12.37 -1.19 18.91
CA THR A 425 12.30 -1.99 20.16
C THR A 425 11.02 -2.82 20.26
N VAL A 426 10.76 -3.61 19.22
CA VAL A 426 9.49 -4.34 19.08
C VAL A 426 9.37 -5.41 20.15
N GLN A 427 8.25 -5.39 20.87
CA GLN A 427 7.95 -6.28 21.99
C GLN A 427 6.54 -6.87 21.83
N GLY A 428 6.26 -7.95 22.55
CA GLY A 428 4.88 -8.46 22.66
C GLY A 428 4.02 -7.45 23.42
N GLY A 429 2.92 -6.95 22.83
CA GLY A 429 2.05 -6.02 23.57
C GLY A 429 1.14 -5.07 22.82
N GLY A 430 0.91 -5.22 21.51
CA GLY A 430 -0.07 -4.36 20.82
C GLY A 430 0.48 -3.01 20.37
N GLN A 431 1.71 -2.98 19.85
CA GLN A 431 2.40 -1.75 19.42
C GLN A 431 2.01 -1.36 17.99
N THR A 432 1.82 -0.07 17.73
CA THR A 432 1.72 0.46 16.36
C THR A 432 3.11 0.77 15.84
N LEU A 433 3.49 0.13 14.73
CA LEU A 433 4.86 0.17 14.20
C LEU A 433 4.85 0.65 12.74
N PRO A 434 5.84 1.47 12.34
CA PRO A 434 6.00 1.85 10.94
C PRO A 434 6.45 0.65 10.11
N VAL A 435 5.90 0.52 8.90
CA VAL A 435 6.30 -0.51 7.94
C VAL A 435 7.45 0.04 7.08
N GLN A 436 8.58 -0.66 7.00
CA GLN A 436 9.69 -0.27 6.12
C GLN A 436 9.39 -0.60 4.65
N ALA A 437 8.84 -1.79 4.43
CA ALA A 437 8.39 -2.28 3.13
C ALA A 437 7.48 -3.49 3.35
N PHE A 438 6.87 -3.97 2.28
CA PHE A 438 6.23 -5.26 2.24
C PHE A 438 7.06 -6.24 1.43
N ALA A 439 7.00 -7.52 1.76
CA ALA A 439 7.67 -8.59 1.04
C ALA A 439 6.69 -9.64 0.54
N SER A 440 7.01 -10.26 -0.59
CA SER A 440 6.51 -11.58 -0.96
C SER A 440 7.54 -12.63 -0.59
N VAL A 441 7.16 -13.56 0.29
CA VAL A 441 8.01 -14.65 0.77
C VAL A 441 7.45 -15.97 0.26
N PHE A 442 8.20 -16.69 -0.57
CA PHE A 442 7.84 -18.01 -1.05
C PHE A 442 8.13 -19.07 0.00
N VAL A 443 7.09 -19.74 0.51
CA VAL A 443 7.25 -20.81 1.51
C VAL A 443 7.75 -22.08 0.83
N THR A 444 8.91 -22.57 1.26
CA THR A 444 9.63 -23.66 0.59
C THR A 444 9.26 -25.04 1.15
N GLU A 445 8.87 -25.10 2.42
CA GLU A 445 8.53 -26.34 3.13
C GLU A 445 7.38 -26.10 4.13
N PRO A 446 6.69 -27.16 4.59
CA PRO A 446 5.65 -27.02 5.61
C PRO A 446 6.16 -26.30 6.87
N ALA A 447 5.37 -25.38 7.39
CA ALA A 447 5.65 -24.69 8.64
C ALA A 447 5.66 -25.68 9.82
N GLY A 448 6.61 -25.49 10.73
CA GLY A 448 6.74 -26.27 11.95
C GLY A 448 5.59 -26.03 12.93
N GLY A 449 5.25 -27.04 13.73
CA GLY A 449 4.35 -26.88 14.86
C GLY A 449 5.08 -26.42 16.12
N ALA A 450 4.36 -26.37 17.23
CA ALA A 450 4.96 -26.16 18.55
C ALA A 450 6.04 -27.23 18.84
N PRO A 451 7.15 -26.89 19.51
CA PRO A 451 7.40 -25.63 20.21
C PRO A 451 8.09 -24.52 19.39
N ASN A 452 8.62 -24.83 18.20
CA ASN A 452 9.50 -23.90 17.47
C ASN A 452 8.77 -23.04 16.43
N ALA A 453 7.71 -23.56 15.82
CA ALA A 453 6.87 -22.84 14.85
C ALA A 453 7.62 -22.25 13.64
N ASP A 454 8.76 -22.85 13.28
CA ASP A 454 9.63 -22.29 12.24
C ASP A 454 8.95 -22.24 10.86
N ILE A 455 9.16 -21.13 10.14
CA ILE A 455 8.78 -20.98 8.74
C ILE A 455 10.06 -20.74 7.92
N TYR A 456 10.27 -21.55 6.89
CA TYR A 456 11.34 -21.33 5.93
C TYR A 456 10.75 -20.82 4.62
N GLY A 457 11.35 -19.76 4.10
CA GLY A 457 10.93 -19.21 2.82
C GLY A 457 12.03 -18.45 2.11
N GLU A 458 11.76 -18.06 0.87
CA GLU A 458 12.66 -17.30 0.02
C GLU A 458 12.05 -15.92 -0.24
N ILE A 459 12.79 -14.84 0.00
CA ILE A 459 12.26 -13.48 -0.22
C ILE A 459 12.37 -13.15 -1.70
N GLU A 460 11.22 -13.06 -2.37
CA GLU A 460 11.16 -12.88 -3.83
C GLU A 460 11.22 -11.42 -4.25
N ASP A 461 10.44 -10.58 -3.59
CA ASP A 461 10.27 -9.18 -3.95
C ASP A 461 9.93 -8.35 -2.72
N ILE A 462 10.22 -7.04 -2.79
CA ILE A 462 9.86 -6.06 -1.77
C ILE A 462 9.24 -4.82 -2.42
N SER A 463 8.34 -4.13 -1.70
CA SER A 463 7.52 -3.05 -2.26
C SER A 463 8.24 -1.71 -2.46
N THR A 464 9.57 -1.71 -2.59
CA THR A 464 10.40 -0.50 -2.79
C THR A 464 10.49 -0.12 -4.28
N VAL A 465 11.03 1.07 -4.61
CA VAL A 465 11.24 1.56 -6.00
C VAL A 465 11.96 0.57 -6.92
N VAL A 466 12.77 -0.33 -6.38
CA VAL A 466 13.61 -1.26 -7.15
C VAL A 466 13.09 -2.71 -7.07
N GLY A 467 11.96 -2.92 -6.39
CA GLY A 467 11.27 -4.20 -6.44
C GLY A 467 10.88 -4.58 -7.87
N GLN A 468 10.66 -5.86 -8.11
CA GLN A 468 10.18 -6.40 -9.38
C GLN A 468 8.73 -5.99 -9.70
N ASN A 469 8.14 -5.10 -8.88
CA ASN A 469 6.78 -4.58 -9.01
C ASN A 469 5.71 -5.67 -8.95
N THR A 470 6.03 -6.88 -8.47
CA THR A 470 5.07 -7.97 -8.37
C THR A 470 4.01 -7.67 -7.31
N LEU A 471 4.39 -6.88 -6.29
CA LEU A 471 3.52 -6.39 -5.23
C LEU A 471 2.61 -5.23 -5.66
N LYS A 472 2.83 -4.57 -6.81
CA LYS A 472 1.98 -3.46 -7.26
C LYS A 472 0.51 -3.86 -7.44
N LYS A 473 0.26 -5.12 -7.83
CA LYS A 473 -1.11 -5.64 -8.00
C LYS A 473 -1.90 -5.71 -6.68
N LEU A 474 -1.20 -5.75 -5.56
CA LEU A 474 -1.78 -5.82 -4.22
C LEU A 474 -1.84 -4.44 -3.54
N GLN A 475 -1.15 -3.44 -4.11
CA GLN A 475 -1.14 -2.06 -3.62
C GLN A 475 -2.41 -1.33 -4.04
N ARG A 476 -3.12 -0.84 -3.03
CA ARG A 476 -4.21 0.10 -3.14
C ARG A 476 -3.66 1.48 -2.80
N ASN A 477 -3.42 2.25 -3.84
CA ASN A 477 -2.94 3.62 -3.78
C ASN A 477 -4.15 4.56 -3.74
N GLU A 478 -4.34 5.25 -2.62
CA GLU A 478 -5.43 6.21 -2.46
C GLU A 478 -4.85 7.58 -2.16
N ALA A 479 -5.04 8.53 -3.10
CA ALA A 479 -4.91 9.94 -2.82
C ALA A 479 -6.26 10.45 -2.33
N GLN A 480 -6.28 11.12 -1.18
CA GLN A 480 -7.51 11.66 -0.59
C GLN A 480 -7.31 13.11 -0.16
N LEU A 481 -8.38 13.89 -0.22
CA LEU A 481 -8.42 15.26 0.26
C LEU A 481 -8.68 15.27 1.78
N TYR A 482 -8.00 16.18 2.46
CA TYR A 482 -8.20 16.51 3.86
C TYR A 482 -8.72 17.94 3.90
N ARG A 483 -9.85 18.14 4.57
CA ARG A 483 -10.60 19.40 4.56
C ARG A 483 -10.95 19.83 5.96
#